data_AF-A0A7J4AVW6-F1
#
_entry.id   AF-A0A7J4AVW6-F1
#
_cell.length_a   1.000
_cell.length_b   1.000
_cell.length_c   1.000
_cell.angle_alpha   90.00
_cell.angle_beta   90.00
_cell.angle_gamma   90.00
#
_symmetry.space_group_name_H-M   'P 1'
#
loop_
_entity.id
_entity.type
_entity.pdbx_description
1 polymer ?
#
loop_
_entity_poly.entity_id
_entity_poly.type
_entity_poly.pdbx_seq_one_letter_code
_entity_poly.pdbx_strand_id
1 'polypeptide(L)'
;MNDLIATLVSVTTVSLISLTGIVFIGLKENLLKRILMLFVGFSSGTLLGSAFLDLLPEAINSEFGEATFYYVIIGIVSFFALEKFLYWRHCHEEEC
;
A
#
# COMPACT_ATOMS: atom_id res chain seq x y z
N MET A 1 -27.38 0.66 1.38
CA MET A 1 -27.43 1.51 0.16
C MET A 1 -26.59 2.78 0.33
N ASN A 2 -26.64 3.44 1.50
CA ASN A 2 -25.79 4.60 1.81
C ASN A 2 -24.28 4.27 1.81
N ASP A 3 -23.89 3.11 2.34
CA ASP A 3 -22.46 2.72 2.45
C ASP A 3 -21.82 2.40 1.10
N LEU A 4 -22.60 1.86 0.16
CA LEU A 4 -22.17 1.63 -1.23
C LEU A 4 -21.92 2.96 -1.96
N ILE A 5 -22.79 3.95 -1.75
CA ILE A 5 -22.60 5.28 -2.34
C ILE A 5 -21.37 5.94 -1.72
N ALA A 6 -21.17 5.83 -0.41
CA ALA A 6 -20.01 6.40 0.28
C ALA A 6 -18.68 5.77 -0.20
N THR A 7 -18.63 4.44 -0.38
CA THR A 7 -17.44 3.76 -0.90
C THR A 7 -17.16 4.16 -2.35
N LEU A 8 -18.17 4.24 -3.22
CA LEU A 8 -18.01 4.70 -4.60
C LEU A 8 -17.52 6.15 -4.70
N VAL A 9 -18.08 7.06 -3.89
CA VAL A 9 -17.63 8.46 -3.83
C VAL A 9 -16.18 8.51 -3.36
N SER A 10 -15.83 7.81 -2.28
CA SER A 10 -14.47 7.75 -1.76
C SER A 10 -13.47 7.28 -2.81
N VAL A 11 -13.74 6.15 -3.48
CA VAL A 11 -12.85 5.61 -4.51
C VAL A 11 -12.70 6.58 -5.69
N THR A 12 -13.79 7.21 -6.12
CA THR A 12 -13.76 8.20 -7.21
C THR A 12 -12.91 9.41 -6.83
N THR A 13 -13.08 9.94 -5.61
CA THR A 13 -12.30 11.06 -5.11
C THR A 13 -10.82 10.72 -4.99
N VAL A 14 -10.47 9.55 -4.43
CA VAL A 14 -9.07 9.10 -4.32
C VAL A 14 -8.45 8.92 -5.70
N SER A 15 -9.19 8.39 -6.68
CA SER A 15 -8.72 8.25 -8.06
C SER A 15 -8.41 9.61 -8.71
N LEU A 16 -9.27 10.62 -8.51
CA LEU A 16 -9.01 11.99 -8.98
C LEU A 16 -7.78 12.61 -8.31
N ILE A 17 -7.58 12.37 -7.01
CA ILE A 17 -6.39 12.83 -6.28
C ILE A 17 -5.13 12.15 -6.81
N SER A 18 -5.17 10.85 -7.14
CA SER A 18 -4.03 10.12 -7.71
C SER A 18 -3.55 10.75 -9.03
N LEU A 19 -4.47 11.35 -9.82
CA LEU A 19 -4.13 12.04 -11.06
C LEU A 19 -3.20 13.25 -10.85
N THR A 20 -3.16 13.83 -9.64
CA THR A 20 -2.24 14.94 -9.32
C THR A 20 -0.77 14.56 -9.47
N GLY A 21 -0.45 13.25 -9.50
CA GLY A 21 0.87 12.72 -9.83
C GLY A 21 1.44 13.22 -11.17
N ILE A 22 0.59 13.60 -12.14
CA ILE A 22 1.02 14.15 -13.44
C ILE A 22 1.88 15.42 -13.28
N VAL A 23 1.67 16.20 -12.22
CA VAL A 23 2.44 17.43 -11.96
C VAL A 23 3.95 17.12 -11.80
N PHE A 24 4.31 15.91 -11.38
CA PHE A 24 5.71 15.52 -11.18
C PHE A 24 6.46 15.18 -12.49
N ILE A 25 5.78 15.03 -13.63
CA ILE A 25 6.39 14.66 -14.93
C ILE A 25 7.30 15.78 -15.46
N GLY A 26 7.01 17.04 -15.15
CA GLY A 26 7.82 18.19 -15.60
C GLY A 26 9.07 18.47 -14.77
N LEU A 27 9.34 17.68 -13.71
CA LEU A 27 10.45 17.94 -12.78
C LEU A 27 11.76 17.33 -13.27
N LYS A 28 12.88 17.92 -12.84
CA LYS A 28 14.22 17.37 -13.09
C LYS A 28 14.38 16.02 -12.39
N GLU A 29 15.01 15.06 -13.07
CA GLU A 29 15.23 13.69 -12.61
C GLU A 29 15.83 13.61 -11.19
N ASN A 30 16.82 14.44 -10.88
CA ASN A 30 17.46 14.48 -9.56
C ASN A 30 16.50 14.90 -8.44
N LEU A 31 15.58 15.83 -8.71
CA LEU A 31 14.57 16.24 -7.73
C LEU A 31 13.47 15.17 -7.61
N LEU A 32 13.03 14.62 -8.74
CA LEU A 32 12.02 13.56 -8.77
C LEU A 32 12.49 12.34 -7.95
N LYS A 33 13.73 11.89 -8.15
CA LYS A 33 14.30 10.75 -7.40
C LYS A 33 14.30 11.00 -5.88
N ARG A 34 14.69 12.20 -5.44
CA ARG A 34 14.72 12.56 -4.02
C ARG A 34 13.32 12.61 -3.41
N ILE A 35 12.36 13.18 -4.14
CA ILE A 35 10.97 13.28 -3.73
C ILE A 35 10.33 11.89 -3.64
N LEU A 36 10.54 11.04 -4.65
CA LEU A 36 10.03 9.67 -4.67
C LEU A 36 10.55 8.85 -3.48
N MET A 37 11.84 8.93 -3.15
CA MET A 37 12.37 8.22 -1.97
C MET A 37 11.65 8.65 -0.67
N LEU A 38 11.39 9.95 -0.50
CA LEU A 38 10.67 10.46 0.66
C LEU A 38 9.20 9.98 0.68
N PHE A 39 8.49 10.06 -0.45
CA PHE A 39 7.09 9.65 -0.53
C PHE A 39 6.90 8.14 -0.42
N VAL A 40 7.83 7.33 -0.94
CA VAL A 40 7.81 5.87 -0.77
C VAL A 40 8.00 5.51 0.70
N GLY A 41 8.96 6.14 1.39
CA GLY A 41 9.15 5.95 2.84
C GLY A 41 7.95 6.41 3.67
N PHE A 42 7.35 7.55 3.31
CA PHE A 42 6.14 8.07 3.97
C PHE A 42 4.94 7.13 3.77
N SER A 43 4.74 6.62 2.54
CA SER A 43 3.63 5.72 2.21
C SER A 43 3.79 4.37 2.90
N SER A 44 4.99 3.77 2.87
CA SER A 44 5.25 2.51 3.56
C SER A 44 5.06 2.64 5.07
N GLY A 45 5.53 3.74 5.66
CA GLY A 45 5.30 4.05 7.07
C GLY A 45 3.81 4.20 7.42
N THR A 46 3.03 4.91 6.59
CA THR A 46 1.59 5.07 6.80
C THR A 46 0.84 3.75 6.71
N LEU A 47 1.15 2.93 5.70
CA LEU A 47 0.52 1.61 5.52
C LEU A 47 0.85 0.66 6.68
N LEU A 48 2.10 0.63 7.14
CA LEU A 48 2.50 -0.13 8.32
C LEU A 48 1.80 0.40 9.58
N GLY A 49 1.75 1.73 9.75
CA GLY A 49 1.05 2.37 10.86
C GLY A 49 -0.44 2.01 10.90
N SER A 50 -1.15 2.14 9.78
CA SER A 50 -2.56 1.74 9.69
C SER A 50 -2.76 0.24 9.93
N ALA A 51 -1.86 -0.60 9.45
CA ALA A 51 -1.96 -2.05 9.67
C ALA A 51 -1.81 -2.39 11.15
N PHE A 52 -0.78 -1.88 11.84
CA PHE A 52 -0.45 -2.27 13.22
C PHE A 52 -1.21 -1.50 14.30
N LEU A 53 -1.53 -0.23 14.08
CA LEU A 53 -2.11 0.65 15.11
C LEU A 53 -3.62 0.79 15.00
N ASP A 54 -4.20 0.42 13.86
CA ASP A 54 -5.64 0.57 13.59
C ASP A 54 -6.28 -0.80 13.28
N LEU A 55 -5.91 -1.42 12.16
CA LEU A 55 -6.56 -2.65 11.68
C LEU A 55 -6.29 -3.88 12.56
N LEU A 56 -5.04 -4.12 12.97
CA LEU A 56 -4.67 -5.27 13.79
C LEU A 56 -5.34 -5.25 15.19
N PRO A 57 -5.29 -4.14 15.97
CA PRO A 57 -5.95 -4.12 17.27
C PRO A 57 -7.47 -4.23 17.14
N GLU A 58 -8.09 -3.63 16.11
CA GLU A 58 -9.52 -3.80 15.87
C GLU A 58 -9.88 -5.27 15.58
N ALA A 59 -9.11 -5.95 14.73
CA ALA A 59 -9.32 -7.35 14.40
C ALA A 59 -9.14 -8.29 15.61
N ILE A 60 -8.15 -8.04 16.47
CA ILE A 60 -7.93 -8.85 17.68
C ILE A 60 -9.09 -8.71 18.68
N ASN A 61 -9.73 -7.54 18.76
CA ASN A 61 -10.88 -7.31 19.63
C ASN A 61 -12.21 -7.78 19.03
N SER A 62 -12.20 -8.29 17.79
CA SER A 62 -13.39 -8.86 17.15
C SER A 62 -13.69 -10.26 17.66
N GLU A 63 -14.89 -10.78 17.36
CA GLU A 63 -15.29 -12.15 17.73
C GLU A 63 -14.35 -13.25 17.19
N PHE A 64 -13.54 -12.93 16.16
CA PHE A 64 -12.57 -13.84 15.54
C PHE A 64 -11.11 -13.52 15.94
N GLY A 65 -10.90 -12.82 17.07
CA GLY A 65 -9.59 -12.35 17.52
C GLY A 65 -8.49 -13.41 17.50
N GLU A 66 -8.80 -14.65 17.92
CA GLU A 66 -7.85 -15.78 17.94
C GLU A 66 -7.35 -16.17 16.54
N ALA A 67 -8.17 -15.99 15.50
CA ALA A 67 -7.82 -16.32 14.13
C ALA A 67 -7.01 -15.21 13.42
N THR A 68 -6.97 -14.00 13.97
CA THR A 68 -6.36 -12.81 13.35
C THR A 68 -4.91 -13.06 12.93
N PHE A 69 -4.10 -13.65 13.81
CA PHE A 69 -2.69 -13.91 13.51
C PHE A 69 -2.51 -14.95 12.39
N TYR A 70 -3.41 -15.93 12.26
CA TYR A 70 -3.38 -16.86 11.13
C TYR A 70 -3.64 -16.14 9.81
N TYR A 71 -4.61 -15.22 9.76
CA TYR A 71 -4.89 -14.42 8.56
C TYR A 71 -3.73 -13.49 8.20
N VAL A 72 -3.04 -12.90 9.18
CA VAL A 72 -1.83 -12.10 8.93
C VAL A 72 -0.73 -12.94 8.28
N ILE A 73 -0.46 -14.14 8.83
CA ILE A 73 0.54 -15.06 8.26
C ILE A 73 0.14 -15.48 6.85
N ILE A 74 -1.13 -15.85 6.63
CA ILE A 74 -1.65 -16.21 5.31
C ILE A 74 -1.45 -15.04 4.33
N GLY A 75 -1.74 -13.81 4.74
CA GLY A 75 -1.51 -12.61 3.93
C GLY A 75 -0.04 -12.46 3.53
N ILE A 76 0.88 -12.54 4.50
CA ILE A 76 2.33 -12.44 4.26
C ILE A 76 2.81 -13.54 3.31
N VAL A 77 2.44 -14.81 3.57
CA VAL A 77 2.83 -15.95 2.74
C VAL A 77 2.24 -15.84 1.32
N SER A 78 1.01 -15.34 1.18
CA SER A 78 0.38 -15.14 -0.14
C SER A 78 1.11 -14.06 -0.94
N PHE A 79 1.45 -12.92 -0.33
CA PHE A 79 2.21 -11.86 -0.99
C PHE A 79 3.64 -12.30 -1.32
N PHE A 80 4.28 -13.07 -0.44
CA PHE A 80 5.58 -13.67 -0.72
C PHE A 80 5.53 -14.63 -1.91
N ALA A 81 4.49 -15.46 -1.99
CA ALA A 81 4.27 -16.32 -3.15
C ALA A 81 4.05 -15.48 -4.43
N LEU A 82 3.20 -14.45 -4.38
CA LEU A 82 2.98 -13.54 -5.52
C LEU A 82 4.28 -12.89 -6.00
N GLU A 83 5.13 -12.41 -5.09
CA GLU A 83 6.45 -11.86 -5.44
C GLU A 83 7.31 -12.88 -6.19
N LYS A 84 7.34 -14.12 -5.70
CA LYS A 84 8.14 -15.21 -6.29
C LYS A 84 7.63 -15.64 -7.66
N PHE A 85 6.30 -15.69 -7.85
CA PHE A 85 5.68 -16.10 -9.11
C PHE A 85 5.73 -15.01 -10.18
N LEU A 86 5.56 -13.74 -9.80
CA LEU A 86 5.57 -12.62 -10.73
C LEU A 86 6.99 -12.17 -11.10
N TYR A 87 8.03 -12.75 -10.51
CA TYR A 87 9.42 -12.36 -10.70
C TYR A 87 9.60 -10.84 -10.59
N TRP A 88 8.99 -10.22 -9.56
CA TRP A 88 9.10 -8.78 -9.30
C TRP A 88 10.50 -8.44 -8.75
N ARG A 89 11.52 -8.65 -9.58
CA ARG A 89 12.90 -8.23 -9.32
C ARG A 89 13.05 -6.85 -9.94
N HIS A 90 13.05 -5.82 -9.10
CA HIS A 90 13.60 -4.53 -9.50
C HIS A 90 15.13 -4.67 -9.60
N CYS A 91 15.63 -5.22 -10.72
CA CYS A 91 17.03 -5.07 -11.06
C CYS A 91 17.24 -3.59 -11.35
N HIS A 92 17.83 -2.90 -10.38
CA HIS A 92 18.10 -1.47 -10.46
C HIS A 92 19.47 -1.18 -11.10
N GLU A 93 20.25 -2.23 -11.38
CA GLU A 93 21.57 -2.20 -12.02
C GLU A 93 21.68 -3.38 -13.00
N GLU A 94 22.49 -3.18 -14.03
CA GLU A 94 22.64 -3.93 -15.29
C GLU A 94 23.21 -5.36 -15.18
N GLU A 95 23.21 -5.96 -13.98
CA GLU A 95 23.43 -7.39 -13.80
C GLU A 95 22.38 -7.99 -12.86
N CYS A 96 21.55 -8.86 -13.44
CA CYS A 96 20.88 -9.96 -12.75
C CYS A 96 21.56 -11.26 -13.21
#